data_AF-A0A7C4CLB7-F1
#
_entry.id   AF-A0A7C4CLB7-F1
#
_cell.length_a   1.000
_cell.length_b   1.000
_cell.length_c   1.000
_cell.angle_alpha   90.00
_cell.angle_beta   90.00
_cell.angle_gamma   90.00
#
_symmetry.space_group_name_H-M   'P 1'
#
loop_
_entity.id
_entity.type
_entity.pdbx_description
1 polymer ?
#
loop_
_entity_poly.entity_id
_entity_poly.type
_entity_poly.pdbx_seq_one_letter_code
_entity_poly.pdbx_strand_id
1 'polypeptide(L)'
;MMEPGPGDVYGVVVKLYGYDRVLVECSDGKTRLCRIRGQLKRRIWIKEGDLVLVSPWDFQSDKRGDIWWRFTKGQALKLAEQGVLPDFLKAKVSE
;
A
#
# COMPACT_ATOMS: atom_id res chain seq x y z
N MET A 1 7.08 -14.14 4.90
CA MET A 1 6.63 -12.72 4.81
C MET A 1 5.27 -12.76 4.14
N MET A 2 4.34 -11.83 4.41
CA MET A 2 3.06 -11.87 3.68
C MET A 2 3.32 -11.43 2.24
N GLU A 3 3.12 -12.35 1.30
CA GLU A 3 3.34 -12.12 -0.13
C GLU A 3 2.04 -11.64 -0.77
N PRO A 4 2.10 -10.74 -1.77
CA PRO A 4 0.94 -10.31 -2.53
C PRO A 4 0.28 -11.51 -3.21
N GLY A 5 -1.06 -11.58 -3.17
CA GLY A 5 -1.80 -12.56 -3.96
C GLY A 5 -1.69 -12.26 -5.47
N PRO A 6 -2.20 -13.17 -6.33
CA PRO A 6 -2.27 -12.95 -7.77
C PRO A 6 -3.14 -11.72 -8.06
N GLY A 7 -2.50 -10.59 -8.41
CA GLY A 7 -3.14 -9.32 -8.71
C GLY A 7 -2.95 -8.23 -7.64
N ASP A 8 -2.41 -8.56 -6.48
CA ASP A 8 -2.08 -7.56 -5.46
C ASP A 8 -0.79 -6.82 -5.81
N VAL A 9 -0.72 -5.55 -5.40
CA VAL A 9 0.42 -4.68 -5.61
C VAL A 9 0.87 -4.05 -4.30
N TYR A 10 2.18 -3.81 -4.20
CA TYR A 10 2.71 -2.98 -3.12
C TYR A 10 2.35 -1.52 -3.38
N GLY A 11 2.18 -0.76 -2.30
CA GLY A 11 2.06 0.68 -2.43
C GLY A 11 2.43 1.42 -1.17
N VAL A 12 2.75 2.69 -1.32
CA VAL A 12 3.06 3.60 -0.21
C VAL A 12 1.94 4.60 -0.04
N VAL A 13 1.54 4.81 1.21
CA VAL A 13 0.50 5.78 1.54
C VAL A 13 1.03 7.19 1.34
N VAL A 14 0.41 7.91 0.41
CA VAL A 14 0.74 9.31 0.10
C VAL A 14 -0.05 10.25 1.00
N LYS A 15 -1.37 10.02 1.11
CA LYS A 15 -2.26 10.93 1.82
C LYS A 15 -3.50 10.23 2.36
N LEU A 16 -3.97 10.63 3.53
CA LEU A 16 -5.27 10.18 4.06
C LEU A 16 -6.38 11.16 3.65
N TYR A 17 -7.44 10.66 3.01
CA TYR A 17 -8.61 11.45 2.60
C TYR A 17 -9.77 11.39 3.60
N GLY A 18 -9.65 10.63 4.69
CA GLY A 18 -10.74 10.38 5.63
C GLY A 18 -11.79 9.40 5.09
N TYR A 19 -12.80 9.08 5.90
CA TYR A 19 -13.83 8.07 5.57
C TYR A 19 -13.25 6.74 5.06
N ASP A 20 -12.13 6.32 5.66
CA ASP A 20 -11.39 5.11 5.30
C ASP A 20 -10.79 5.09 3.89
N ARG A 21 -10.70 6.26 3.25
CA ARG A 21 -10.08 6.44 1.94
C ARG A 21 -8.67 6.95 2.10
N VAL A 22 -7.75 6.32 1.38
CA VAL A 22 -6.32 6.58 1.45
C VAL A 22 -5.79 6.63 0.03
N LEU A 23 -5.01 7.65 -0.28
CA LEU A 23 -4.27 7.72 -1.52
C LEU A 23 -3.02 6.87 -1.41
N VAL A 24 -2.89 5.90 -2.30
CA VAL A 24 -1.74 5.00 -2.32
C VAL A 24 -1.09 5.08 -3.69
N GLU A 25 0.21 5.30 -3.70
CA GLU A 25 1.04 5.16 -4.89
C GLU A 25 1.53 3.72 -4.98
N CYS A 26 1.14 3.03 -6.05
CA CYS A 26 1.40 1.61 -6.20
C CYS A 26 2.70 1.36 -6.99
N SER A 27 3.24 0.15 -6.82
CA SER A 27 4.49 -0.28 -7.47
C SER A 27 4.39 -0.36 -8.99
N ASP A 28 3.19 -0.37 -9.55
CA ASP A 28 2.93 -0.32 -10.98
C ASP A 28 2.88 1.12 -11.56
N GLY A 29 3.20 2.13 -10.73
CA GLY A 29 3.24 3.53 -11.13
C GLY A 29 1.88 4.23 -11.16
N LYS A 30 0.81 3.56 -10.71
CA LYS A 30 -0.54 4.15 -10.64
C LYS A 30 -0.85 4.61 -9.23
N THR A 31 -1.51 5.76 -9.12
CA THR A 31 -2.02 6.27 -7.86
C THR A 31 -3.50 5.89 -7.71
N ARG A 32 -3.82 5.13 -6.66
CA ARG A 32 -5.16 4.62 -6.41
C ARG A 32 -5.75 5.22 -5.15
N LEU A 33 -7.04 5.51 -5.20
CA LEU A 33 -7.83 5.81 -4.02
C LEU A 33 -8.29 4.48 -3.41
N CYS A 34 -7.59 4.05 -2.37
CA CYS A 34 -7.81 2.77 -1.74
C CYS A 34 -8.71 2.89 -0.51
N ARG A 35 -9.53 1.88 -0.27
CA ARG A 35 -10.35 1.76 0.95
C ARG A 35 -9.68 0.82 1.94
N ILE A 36 -9.63 1.20 3.21
CA ILE A 36 -9.12 0.30 4.26
C ILE A 36 -10.16 -0.81 4.49
N ARG A 37 -9.78 -2.09 4.33
CA ARG A 37 -10.69 -3.21 4.67
C ARG A 37 -11.08 -3.13 6.15
N GLY A 38 -12.35 -3.40 6.44
CA GLY A 38 -12.93 -3.23 7.78
C GLY A 38 -12.20 -3.98 8.89
N GLN A 39 -11.63 -5.16 8.59
CA GLN A 39 -10.82 -5.93 9.54
C GLN A 39 -9.52 -5.21 9.94
N LEU A 40 -8.93 -4.42 9.04
CA LEU A 40 -7.70 -3.67 9.29
C LEU A 40 -7.94 -2.45 10.19
N LYS A 41 -9.05 -1.73 9.96
CA LYS A 41 -9.37 -0.48 10.66
C LYS A 41 -9.35 -0.61 12.19
N ARG A 42 -9.73 -1.78 12.70
CA ARG A 42 -9.80 -2.05 14.15
C ARG A 42 -8.46 -2.43 14.77
N ARG A 43 -7.49 -2.82 13.93
CA ARG A 43 -6.25 -3.47 14.39
C ARG A 43 -5.01 -2.63 14.16
N ILE A 44 -5.00 -1.80 13.13
CA ILE A 44 -3.78 -1.15 12.65
C ILE A 44 -4.06 0.31 12.31
N TRP A 45 -3.20 1.19 12.84
CA TRP A 45 -3.17 2.59 12.44
C TRP A 45 -2.30 2.74 11.19
N ILE A 46 -2.86 3.35 10.15
CA ILE A 46 -2.16 3.66 8.92
C ILE A 46 -1.81 5.15 8.92
N LYS A 47 -0.55 5.46 8.60
CA LYS A 47 -0.07 6.83 8.43
C LYS A 47 0.56 7.03 7.05
N GLU A 48 0.81 8.28 6.69
CA GLU A 48 1.57 8.64 5.49
C GLU A 48 2.99 8.06 5.56
N GLY A 49 3.48 7.57 4.43
CA GLY A 49 4.77 6.87 4.30
C GLY A 49 4.72 5.38 4.67
N ASP A 50 3.62 4.84 5.20
CA ASP A 50 3.53 3.40 5.46
C ASP A 50 3.44 2.59 4.16
N LEU A 51 4.17 1.46 4.12
CA LEU A 51 4.07 0.47 3.05
C LEU A 51 2.87 -0.46 3.29
N VAL A 52 2.04 -0.64 2.27
CA VAL A 52 0.79 -1.41 2.33
C VAL A 52 0.67 -2.38 1.14
N LEU A 53 -0.18 -3.39 1.30
CA LEU A 53 -0.67 -4.19 0.17
C LEU A 53 -2.03 -3.68 -0.27
N VAL A 54 -2.13 -3.46 -1.57
CA VAL A 54 -3.35 -3.02 -2.25
C VAL A 54 -3.81 -4.15 -3.15
N SER A 55 -5.10 -4.46 -3.06
CA SER A 55 -5.81 -5.29 -4.02
C SER A 55 -6.61 -4.36 -4.94
N PRO A 56 -6.17 -4.13 -6.19
CA PRO A 56 -6.94 -3.34 -7.14
C PRO A 56 -8.33 -3.94 -7.36
N TRP A 57 -9.34 -3.11 -7.60
CA TRP A 57 -10.68 -3.61 -7.92
C TRP A 57 -10.74 -4.16 -9.34
N ASP A 58 -11.62 -5.13 -9.58
CA ASP A 58 -11.89 -5.64 -10.94
C ASP A 58 -12.40 -4.53 -11.87
N PHE A 59 -13.17 -3.59 -11.32
CA PHE A 59 -13.67 -2.40 -12.01
C PHE A 59 -12.89 -1.15 -11.58
N GLN A 60 -12.41 -0.36 -12.54
CA GLN A 60 -11.54 0.80 -12.29
C GLN A 60 -10.24 0.43 -11.54
N SER A 61 -9.64 -0.69 -11.92
CA SER A 61 -8.38 -1.21 -11.36
C SER A 61 -7.24 -0.18 -11.34
N ASP A 62 -7.26 0.82 -12.22
CA ASP A 62 -6.24 1.87 -12.29
C ASP A 62 -6.42 2.98 -11.25
N LYS A 63 -7.63 3.12 -10.70
CA LYS A 63 -8.01 4.25 -9.83
C LYS A 63 -8.43 3.82 -8.43
N ARG A 64 -8.87 2.57 -8.26
CA ARG A 64 -9.46 2.08 -7.01
C ARG A 64 -8.86 0.74 -6.59
N GLY A 65 -8.87 0.53 -5.28
CA GLY A 65 -8.43 -0.72 -4.67
C GLY A 65 -8.81 -0.79 -3.19
N ASP A 66 -8.51 -1.91 -2.56
CA ASP A 66 -8.65 -2.11 -1.14
C ASP A 66 -7.29 -2.36 -0.49
N ILE A 67 -7.03 -1.68 0.63
CA ILE A 67 -5.89 -1.97 1.50
C ILE A 67 -6.27 -3.13 2.41
N TRP A 68 -5.50 -4.21 2.34
CA TRP A 68 -5.75 -5.40 3.15
C TRP A 68 -4.59 -5.79 4.05
N TRP A 69 -3.41 -5.17 3.91
CA TRP A 69 -2.27 -5.36 4.81
C TRP A 69 -1.42 -4.09 4.93
N ARG A 70 -0.76 -3.91 6.07
CA ARG A 70 0.22 -2.85 6.33
C ARG A 70 1.48 -3.47 6.90
N PHE A 71 2.62 -3.15 6.30
CA PHE A 71 3.93 -3.60 6.77
C PHE A 71 4.46 -2.68 7.85
N THR A 72 5.23 -3.25 8.78
CA THR A 72 6.01 -2.45 9.74
C THR A 72 7.21 -1.82 9.03
N LYS A 73 7.78 -0.75 9.60
CA LYS A 73 8.97 -0.08 9.02
C LYS A 73 10.12 -1.06 8.76
N GLY A 74 10.39 -1.98 9.70
CA GLY A 74 11.43 -3.00 9.52
C GLY A 74 11.13 -4.01 8.41
N GLN A 75 9.86 -4.36 8.20
CA GLN A 75 9.46 -5.22 7.07
C GLN A 75 9.57 -4.47 5.74
N ALA A 76 9.17 -3.20 5.72
CA ALA A 76 9.24 -2.35 4.53
C ALA A 76 10.70 -2.13 4.08
N LEU A 77 11.62 -1.90 5.01
CA LEU A 77 13.05 -1.81 4.73
C LEU A 77 13.62 -3.12 4.16
N LYS A 78 13.27 -4.27 4.74
CA LYS A 78 13.68 -5.57 4.18
C LYS A 78 13.18 -5.79 2.75
N LEU A 79 11.94 -5.39 2.45
CA LEU A 79 11.38 -5.48 1.09
C LEU A 79 12.09 -4.53 0.11
N ALA A 80 12.51 -3.34 0.59
CA ALA A 80 13.31 -2.40 -0.19
C ALA A 80 14.71 -2.96 -0.50
N GLU A 81 15.37 -3.57 0.49
CA GLU A 81 16.68 -4.23 0.35
C GLU A 81 16.62 -5.45 -0.58
N GLN A 82 15.51 -6.20 -0.55
CA GLN A 82 15.29 -7.34 -1.44
C GLN A 82 15.05 -6.95 -2.91
N GLY A 83 14.91 -5.65 -3.22
CA GLY A 83 14.68 -5.18 -4.59
C GLY A 83 13.28 -5.45 -5.14
N VAL A 84 12.32 -5.81 -4.28
CA VAL A 84 10.92 -6.07 -4.67
C VAL A 84 10.18 -4.77 -4.97
N LEU A 85 10.55 -3.69 -4.28
CA LEU A 85 9.97 -2.36 -4.49
C LEU A 85 10.73 -1.63 -5.61
N PRO A 86 10.04 -0.88 -6.48
CA PRO A 86 10.69 0.02 -7.43
C PRO A 86 11.34 1.21 -6.70
N ASP A 87 12.34 1.83 -7.32
CA ASP A 87 13.20 2.83 -6.66
C ASP A 87 12.44 4.07 -6.17
N PHE A 88 11.37 4.47 -6.88
CA PHE A 88 10.51 5.58 -6.46
C PHE A 88 9.75 5.26 -5.16
N LEU A 89 9.33 4.02 -4.93
CA LEU A 89 8.70 3.61 -3.67
C LEU A 89 9.74 3.47 -2.55
N LYS A 90 10.96 2.99 -2.85
CA LYS A 90 12.03 2.87 -1.84
C LYS A 90 12.37 4.22 -1.22
N ALA A 91 12.44 5.27 -2.04
CA ALA A 91 12.68 6.63 -1.57
C ALA A 91 11.62 7.06 -0.54
N LYS A 92 10.35 6.74 -0.81
CA LYS A 92 9.21 7.11 0.05
C LYS A 92 9.08 6.29 1.34
N VAL A 93 9.59 5.06 1.36
CA VAL A 93 9.64 4.23 2.57
C VAL A 93 10.77 4.66 3.52
N SER A 94 11.79 5.33 2.97
CA SER A 94 13.03 5.67 3.69
C SER A 94 13.04 7.10 4.26
N GLU A 95 12.16 7.99 3.77
CA GLU A 95 11.78 9.27 4.42
C GLU A 95 11.06 9.01 5.76
#